data_AF-A0A3M8CEV0-F1
#
_entry.id   AF-A0A3M8CEV0-F1
#
_cell.length_a   1.000
_cell.length_b   1.000
_cell.length_c   1.000
_cell.angle_alpha   90.00
_cell.angle_beta   90.00
_cell.angle_gamma   90.00
#
_symmetry.space_group_name_H-M   'P 1'
#
loop_
_entity.id
_entity.type
_entity.pdbx_description
1 polymer ?
#
loop_
_entity_poly.entity_id
_entity_poly.type
_entity_poly.pdbx_seq_one_letter_code
_entity_poly.pdbx_strand_id
1 'polypeptide(L)'
;MKPGMNRDRRFRNLSTRQFFQQNLVDTIKKILDETALSAEYLELEITESMTINESHAIEILQSIKQLGVKIAVDDSGTGYSSL
;
A
#
# COMPACT_ATOMS: atom_id res chain seq x y z
N MET A 1 -25.22 4.62 7.62
CA MET A 1 -24.38 3.52 7.08
C MET A 1 -24.78 3.28 5.63
N LYS A 2 -23.87 3.44 4.67
CA LYS A 2 -24.18 3.12 3.26
C LYS A 2 -24.04 1.60 3.06
N PRO A 3 -25.09 0.90 2.59
CA PRO A 3 -25.01 -0.53 2.29
C PRO A 3 -24.24 -0.72 0.97
N GLY A 4 -23.30 -1.67 0.93
CA GLY A 4 -22.74 -2.17 -0.33
C GLY A 4 -21.23 -2.04 -0.56
N MET A 5 -20.43 -1.54 0.40
CA MET A 5 -18.97 -1.65 0.26
C MET A 5 -18.55 -3.09 0.55
N ASN A 6 -18.32 -3.85 -0.52
CA ASN A 6 -17.76 -5.19 -0.47
C ASN A 6 -16.46 -5.14 0.35
N ARG A 7 -16.44 -5.84 1.50
CA ARG A 7 -15.35 -5.76 2.51
C ARG A 7 -14.01 -6.31 1.99
N ASP A 8 -14.00 -6.82 0.76
CA ASP A 8 -12.87 -7.48 0.11
C ASP A 8 -12.17 -6.62 -0.97
N ARG A 9 -12.55 -5.34 -1.16
CA ARG A 9 -11.83 -4.46 -2.11
C ARG A 9 -10.48 -4.03 -1.56
N ARG A 10 -9.46 -4.86 -1.82
CA ARG A 10 -8.06 -4.56 -1.56
C ARG A 10 -7.46 -3.86 -2.78
N PHE A 11 -7.00 -2.63 -2.61
CA PHE A 11 -6.25 -1.90 -3.65
C PHE A 11 -4.76 -2.18 -3.49
N ARG A 12 -4.24 -3.12 -4.28
CA ARG A 12 -2.94 -3.75 -4.00
C ARG A 12 -1.75 -3.12 -4.71
N ASN A 13 -1.89 -2.70 -5.97
CA ASN A 13 -0.71 -2.39 -6.77
C ASN A 13 -0.14 -0.98 -6.54
N LEU A 14 1.03 -0.92 -5.91
CA LEU A 14 1.88 0.26 -5.86
C LEU A 14 3.05 0.08 -6.82
N SER A 15 3.32 1.06 -7.68
CA SER A 15 4.53 1.03 -8.53
C SER A 15 5.76 1.54 -7.78
N THR A 16 6.96 1.09 -8.17
CA THR A 16 8.24 1.56 -7.58
C THR A 16 8.35 3.09 -7.63
N ARG A 17 7.89 3.70 -8.72
CA ARG A 17 7.89 5.17 -8.86
C ARG A 17 7.01 5.83 -7.80
N GLN A 18 5.80 5.31 -7.56
CA GLN A 18 4.89 5.85 -6.55
C GLN A 18 5.42 5.61 -5.13
N PHE A 19 6.09 4.48 -4.90
CA PHE A 19 6.71 4.18 -3.61
C PHE A 19 7.70 5.28 -3.18
N PHE A 20 8.54 5.74 -4.10
CA PHE A 20 9.54 6.79 -3.84
C PHE A 20 9.02 8.23 -4.02
N GLN A 21 7.71 8.44 -4.19
CA GLN A 21 7.15 9.78 -4.21
C GLN A 21 7.05 10.34 -2.79
N GLN A 22 7.61 11.54 -2.58
CA GLN A 22 7.57 12.23 -1.28
C GLN A 22 6.14 12.43 -0.74
N ASN A 23 5.15 12.53 -1.63
CA ASN A 23 3.75 12.75 -1.27
C ASN A 23 2.93 11.45 -1.16
N LEU A 24 3.55 10.26 -1.16
CA LEU A 24 2.83 8.99 -1.11
C LEU A 24 1.93 8.89 0.12
N VAL A 25 2.48 9.16 1.30
CA VAL A 25 1.77 9.06 2.58
C VAL A 25 0.57 10.01 2.62
N ASP A 26 0.73 11.24 2.15
CA ASP A 26 -0.35 12.22 2.08
C ASP A 26 -1.41 11.84 1.03
N THR A 27 -0.98 11.21 -0.07
CA THR A 27 -1.89 10.68 -1.09
C THR A 27 -2.74 9.56 -0.51
N ILE A 28 -2.15 8.65 0.27
CA ILE A 28 -2.88 7.57 0.95
C ILE A 28 -3.89 8.15 1.94
N LYS A 29 -3.48 9.09 2.80
CA LYS A 29 -4.38 9.78 3.75
C LYS A 29 -5.58 10.39 3.03
N LYS A 30 -5.31 11.17 1.97
CA LYS A 30 -6.34 11.81 1.17
C LYS A 30 -7.33 10.80 0.58
N ILE A 31 -6.86 9.67 0.06
CA ILE A 31 -7.73 8.61 -0.47
C ILE A 31 -8.60 8.02 0.65
N LEU A 32 -8.02 7.71 1.81
CA LEU A 32 -8.77 7.17 2.95
C LEU A 32 -9.87 8.14 3.39
N ASP A 33 -9.56 9.44 3.48
CA ASP A 33 -10.49 10.50 3.87
C ASP A 33 -11.61 10.69 2.83
N GLU A 34 -11.26 10.80 1.54
CA GLU A 34 -12.22 11.03 0.44
C GLU A 34 -13.17 9.84 0.23
N THR A 35 -12.68 8.63 0.46
CA THR A 35 -13.47 7.40 0.28
C THR A 35 -14.17 6.94 1.55
N ALA A 36 -13.86 7.54 2.70
CA ALA A 36 -14.24 7.04 4.03
C ALA A 36 -13.88 5.55 4.24
N LEU A 37 -12.79 5.10 3.62
CA LEU A 37 -12.27 3.75 3.76
C LEU A 37 -11.44 3.67 5.06
N SER A 38 -11.76 2.71 5.93
CA SER A 38 -10.88 2.42 7.07
C SER A 38 -9.56 1.83 6.56
N ALA A 39 -8.44 2.35 7.06
CA ALA A 39 -7.09 1.97 6.60
C ALA A 39 -6.80 0.47 6.70
N GLU A 40 -7.43 -0.23 7.64
CA GLU A 40 -7.27 -1.68 7.84
C GLU A 40 -7.72 -2.53 6.63
N TYR A 41 -8.53 -1.95 5.74
CA TYR A 41 -9.02 -2.57 4.51
C TYR A 41 -8.14 -2.21 3.30
N LEU A 42 -7.19 -1.29 3.45
CA LEU A 42 -6.19 -0.99 2.43
C LEU A 42 -4.93 -1.85 2.69
N GLU A 43 -4.49 -2.54 1.65
CA GLU A 43 -3.29 -3.38 1.65
C GLU A 43 -2.45 -2.99 0.44
N LEU A 44 -1.25 -2.46 0.67
CA LEU A 44 -0.33 -2.08 -0.40
C LEU A 44 0.70 -3.18 -0.60
N GLU A 45 0.88 -3.56 -1.86
CA GLU A 45 1.86 -4.55 -2.29
C GLU A 45 3.12 -3.82 -2.76
N ILE A 46 4.27 -4.22 -2.20
CA ILE A 46 5.59 -3.70 -2.57
C ILE A 46 6.43 -4.83 -3.12
N THR A 47 7.27 -4.55 -4.11
CA THR A 47 8.23 -5.54 -4.61
C THR A 47 9.53 -5.50 -3.82
N GLU A 48 10.31 -6.59 -3.82
CA GLU A 48 11.64 -6.61 -3.20
C GLU A 48 12.55 -5.48 -3.71
N SER A 49 12.45 -5.13 -4.99
CA SER A 49 13.22 -4.05 -5.60
C SER A 49 12.98 -2.67 -4.97
N MET A 50 11.82 -2.45 -4.33
CA MET A 50 11.54 -1.20 -3.60
C MET A 50 12.32 -1.10 -2.29
N THR A 51 12.84 -2.23 -1.78
CA THR A 51 13.55 -2.31 -0.50
C THR A 51 15.07 -2.16 -0.64
N ILE A 52 15.60 -2.07 -1.88
CA ILE A 52 17.04 -1.96 -2.17
C ILE A 52 17.70 -0.80 -1.42
N ASN A 53 17.00 0.33 -1.25
CA ASN A 53 17.45 1.41 -0.36
C ASN A 53 16.75 1.25 1.00
N GLU A 54 17.31 0.37 1.83
CA GLU A 54 16.69 -0.07 3.08
C GLU A 54 16.28 1.09 3.99
N SER A 55 17.16 2.07 4.22
CA SER A 55 16.87 3.18 5.14
C SER A 55 15.68 4.01 4.65
N HIS A 56 15.66 4.38 3.37
CA HIS A 56 14.57 5.17 2.81
C HIS A 56 13.26 4.36 2.71
N ALA A 57 13.35 3.09 2.33
CA ALA A 57 12.19 2.20 2.28
C ALA A 57 11.59 2.03 3.69
N ILE A 58 12.41 1.82 4.72
CA ILE A 58 11.94 1.68 6.11
C ILE A 58 11.15 2.91 6.55
N GLU A 59 11.63 4.12 6.28
CA GLU A 59 10.93 5.37 6.64
C GLU A 59 9.53 5.45 6.00
N ILE A 60 9.44 5.13 4.70
CA ILE A 60 8.17 5.12 3.97
C ILE A 60 7.23 4.04 4.54
N LEU A 61 7.73 2.82 4.72
CA LEU A 61 6.94 1.68 5.23
C LEU A 61 6.44 1.92 6.65
N GLN A 62 7.25 2.52 7.51
CA GLN A 62 6.83 2.91 8.86
C GLN A 62 5.72 3.97 8.79
N SER A 63 5.87 4.97 7.93
CA SER A 63 4.86 6.02 7.75
C SER A 63 3.53 5.45 7.26
N ILE A 64 3.55 4.49 6.32
CA ILE A 64 2.36 3.79 5.84
C ILE A 64 1.72 2.95 6.96
N LYS A 65 2.51 2.19 7.72
CA LYS A 65 2.02 1.39 8.85
C LYS A 65 1.38 2.24 9.94
N GLN A 66 1.90 3.44 10.21
CA GLN A 66 1.32 4.37 11.18
C GLN A 66 -0.09 4.85 10.78
N LEU A 67 -0.45 4.78 9.49
CA LEU A 67 -1.82 5.06 9.04
C LEU A 67 -2.79 3.91 9.32
N GLY A 68 -2.30 2.74 9.75
CA GLY A 68 -3.11 1.52 9.89
C GLY A 68 -3.28 0.73 8.60
N VAL A 69 -2.53 1.09 7.54
CA VAL A 69 -2.53 0.40 6.24
C VAL A 69 -1.68 -0.87 6.32
N LYS A 70 -2.18 -1.95 5.72
CA LYS A 70 -1.44 -3.23 5.61
C LYS A 70 -0.44 -3.16 4.47
N ILE A 71 0.67 -3.88 4.63
CA ILE A 71 1.71 -3.98 3.62
C ILE A 71 1.99 -5.45 3.36
N ALA A 72 1.94 -5.84 2.09
CA ALA A 72 2.35 -7.14 1.59
C ALA A 72 3.62 -6.97 0.74
N VAL A 73 4.52 -7.96 0.79
CA VAL A 73 5.69 -8.01 -0.08
C VAL A 73 5.41 -9.03 -1.18
N ASP A 74 5.58 -8.61 -2.42
CA ASP A 74 5.48 -9.44 -3.61
C ASP A 74 6.86 -9.88 -4.09
N ASP A 75 7.02 -11.20 -4.20
CA ASP A 75 8.18 -11.85 -4.78
C ASP A 75 7.86 -12.19 -6.25
N SER A 76 7.79 -11.15 -7.07
CA SER A 76 7.70 -11.29 -8.53
C SER A 76 9.06 -11.74 -9.10
N GLY A 77 9.55 -12.91 -8.67
CA GLY A 77 10.36 -13.77 -9.51
C GLY A 77 9.51 -14.15 -10.73
N THR A 78 9.97 -13.80 -11.93
CA THR A 78 9.22 -13.99 -13.19
C THR A 78 8.55 -15.37 -13.28
N GLY A 79 7.23 -15.42 -13.07
CA GLY A 79 6.44 -16.63 -13.32
C GLY A 79 5.22 -16.74 -12.41
N TYR A 80 4.07 -16.29 -12.91
CA TYR A 80 2.71 -16.66 -12.47
C TYR A 80 2.59 -17.25 -11.07
N SER A 81 2.08 -16.50 -10.10
CA SER A 81 1.44 -17.12 -8.94
C SER A 81 0.36 -16.22 -8.34
N SER A 82 -0.88 -16.53 -8.74
CA SER A 82 -2.08 -16.30 -7.94
C SER A 82 -2.08 -17.29 -6.78
N LEU A 83 -2.17 -16.82 -5.54
CA LEU A 83 -2.69 -17.56 -4.38
C LEU A 83 -3.60 -16.66 -3.56
#